data_AF-B0W976-F1
#
_entry.id   AF-B0W976-F1
#
_cell.length_a   1.000
_cell.length_b   1.000
_cell.length_c   1.000
_cell.angle_alpha   90.00
_cell.angle_beta   90.00
_cell.angle_gamma   90.00
#
_symmetry.space_group_name_H-M   'P 1'
#
loop_
_entity.id
_entity.type
_entity.pdbx_description
1 polymer ?
#
loop_
_entity_poly.entity_id
_entity_poly.type
_entity_poly.pdbx_seq_one_letter_code
_entity_poly.pdbx_strand_id
1 'polypeptide(L)'
;MRHATAPISYVFGFDNAGHIKDVTPRYVQHWNTVCRKSRVEQKWLEKALKPFLPEKSDRDEQENADLNKIDLDKPLPTTIAECKNHPLYVLKRHLLKFEALYPVEVPSLGFVRGEAIYARECVFVLKTREKWYKEGRVVKPFETAYKVVKCWRYDKEKNEWLGNQPCDIFGIWQTDEYDPPTAENGVVPRNEYGNVELFTPKMLPKKTVHLQLPGLNRVCRRLGIDCAPALTGFEKARMRMIPVYDGFVVCEEFGDQVTEEWYKEMEEEERREQEKLEKRVYGNWKKLIRGVLVRRKLQNKYNFDNL
;
A
#
# COMPACT_ATOMS: atom_id res chain seq x y z
N MET A 1 19.96 -7.53 38.39
CA MET A 1 19.76 -8.64 37.43
C MET A 1 20.75 -9.80 37.59
N ARG A 2 21.33 -10.07 38.78
CA ARG A 2 22.27 -11.19 38.97
C ARG A 2 21.61 -12.59 38.94
N HIS A 3 20.28 -12.67 38.84
CA HIS A 3 19.50 -13.92 38.95
C HIS A 3 18.59 -14.22 37.75
N ALA A 4 18.62 -13.41 36.69
CA ALA A 4 17.82 -13.69 35.49
C ALA A 4 18.58 -14.66 34.58
N THR A 5 17.90 -15.70 34.09
CA THR A 5 18.44 -16.60 33.07
C THR A 5 18.69 -15.84 31.77
N ALA A 6 19.92 -15.92 31.26
CA ALA A 6 20.27 -15.33 29.97
C ALA A 6 19.77 -16.22 28.81
N PRO A 7 19.35 -15.64 27.67
CA PRO A 7 19.34 -14.21 27.35
C PRO A 7 18.03 -13.49 27.72
N ILE A 8 18.15 -12.29 28.31
CA ILE A 8 17.01 -11.40 28.56
C ILE A 8 16.54 -10.80 27.23
N SER A 9 15.29 -11.03 26.86
CA SER A 9 14.71 -10.54 25.58
C SER A 9 13.70 -9.40 25.73
N TYR A 10 13.05 -9.29 26.89
CA TYR A 10 12.05 -8.27 27.18
C TYR A 10 12.18 -7.79 28.62
N VAL A 11 12.21 -6.47 28.81
CA VAL A 11 12.10 -5.80 30.10
C VAL A 11 11.09 -4.68 29.93
N PHE A 12 9.95 -4.83 30.60
CA PHE A 12 8.89 -3.85 30.58
C PHE A 12 8.84 -3.11 31.92
N GLY A 13 8.77 -1.78 31.85
CA GLY A 13 8.46 -0.91 32.97
C GLY A 13 6.95 -0.69 33.02
N PHE A 14 6.38 -0.80 34.22
CA PHE A 14 4.99 -0.50 34.50
C PHE A 14 4.93 0.73 35.40
N ASP A 15 4.08 1.70 35.06
CA ASP A 15 3.81 2.85 35.92
C ASP A 15 2.61 2.61 36.84
N ASN A 16 2.33 3.56 37.74
CA ASN A 16 1.21 3.47 38.68
C ASN A 16 -0.17 3.58 38.01
N ALA A 17 -0.22 4.03 36.75
CA ALA A 17 -1.43 4.15 35.96
C ALA A 17 -1.67 2.91 35.06
N GLY A 18 -0.77 1.92 35.09
CA GLY A 18 -0.85 0.70 34.29
C GLY A 18 -0.32 0.82 32.87
N HIS A 19 0.38 1.91 32.54
CA HIS A 19 1.07 2.05 31.26
C HIS A 19 2.32 1.18 31.22
N ILE A 20 2.64 0.72 30.01
CA ILE A 20 3.73 -0.22 29.76
C ILE A 20 4.74 0.43 28.82
N LYS A 21 6.02 0.41 29.20
CA LYS A 21 7.12 0.86 28.35
C LYS A 21 8.21 -0.19 28.22
N ASP A 22 8.71 -0.36 27.01
CA ASP A 22 9.84 -1.24 26.74
C ASP A 22 11.16 -0.55 27.13
N VAL A 23 11.70 -0.95 28.30
CA VAL A 23 12.95 -0.42 28.85
C VAL A 23 14.11 -1.41 28.66
N THR A 24 13.94 -2.43 27.83
CA THR A 24 14.98 -3.43 27.52
C THR A 24 16.31 -2.81 27.09
N PRO A 25 16.37 -1.74 26.27
CA PRO A 25 17.64 -1.14 25.84
C PRO A 25 18.52 -0.64 26.99
N ARG A 26 17.94 -0.32 28.15
CA ARG A 26 18.65 0.15 29.35
C ARG A 26 19.43 -0.97 30.05
N TYR A 27 18.93 -2.20 29.98
CA TYR A 27 19.45 -3.32 30.76
C TYR A 27 20.24 -4.34 29.93
N VAL A 28 19.98 -4.42 28.63
CA VAL A 28 20.61 -5.39 27.74
C VAL A 28 21.70 -4.70 26.92
N GLN A 29 22.96 -4.98 27.24
CA GLN A 29 24.13 -4.41 26.55
C GLN A 29 24.14 -4.79 25.05
N HIS A 30 23.88 -6.05 24.72
CA HIS A 30 23.82 -6.56 23.34
C HIS A 30 22.39 -6.55 22.76
N TRP A 31 21.65 -5.46 23.04
CA TRP A 31 20.27 -5.27 22.59
C TRP A 31 20.13 -5.41 21.06
N ASN A 32 20.94 -4.66 20.32
CA ASN A 32 20.82 -4.51 18.87
C ASN A 32 21.31 -5.72 18.05
N THR A 33 21.91 -6.72 18.69
CA THR A 33 22.53 -7.86 18.02
C THR A 33 21.79 -9.17 18.28
N VAL A 34 21.96 -9.78 19.46
CA VAL A 34 21.40 -11.10 19.79
C VAL A 34 19.98 -10.97 20.30
N CYS A 35 19.74 -10.03 21.23
CA CYS A 35 18.43 -9.84 21.86
C CYS A 35 17.37 -9.46 20.83
N ARG A 36 17.64 -8.51 19.93
CA ARG A 36 16.67 -8.11 18.90
C ARG A 36 16.29 -9.25 17.95
N LYS A 37 17.22 -10.19 17.69
CA LYS A 37 16.96 -11.36 16.82
C LYS A 37 16.09 -12.43 17.49
N SER A 38 16.04 -12.46 18.82
CA SER A 38 15.17 -13.37 19.59
C SER A 38 13.80 -12.79 19.91
N ARG A 39 13.49 -11.59 19.40
CA ARG A 39 12.20 -10.91 19.60
C ARG A 39 11.22 -11.16 18.47
N VAL A 40 9.94 -10.98 18.79
CA VAL A 40 8.86 -10.90 17.82
C VAL A 40 9.02 -9.67 16.92
N GLU A 41 8.25 -9.64 15.83
CA GLU A 41 8.26 -8.50 14.91
C GLU A 41 7.89 -7.19 15.64
N GLN A 42 8.73 -6.17 15.46
CA GLN A 42 8.59 -4.88 16.14
C GLN A 42 7.21 -4.24 15.88
N LYS A 43 6.69 -4.32 14.64
CA LYS A 43 5.37 -3.80 14.28
C LYS A 43 4.23 -4.47 15.05
N TRP A 44 4.35 -5.77 15.28
CA TRP A 44 3.36 -6.51 16.06
C TRP A 44 3.43 -6.10 17.53
N LEU A 45 4.64 -5.98 18.09
CA LEU A 45 4.85 -5.58 19.47
C LEU A 45 4.32 -4.16 19.74
N GLU A 46 4.64 -3.20 18.86
CA GLU A 46 4.11 -1.83 18.91
C GLU A 46 2.58 -1.82 18.89
N LYS A 47 1.96 -2.65 18.03
CA LYS A 47 0.50 -2.79 17.97
C LYS A 47 -0.08 -3.40 19.25
N ALA A 48 0.58 -4.40 19.82
CA ALA A 48 0.14 -5.06 21.06
C ALA A 48 0.26 -4.16 22.28
N LEU A 49 1.30 -3.33 22.34
CA LEU A 49 1.54 -2.38 23.43
C LEU A 49 0.74 -1.08 23.29
N LYS A 50 0.27 -0.75 22.08
CA LYS A 50 -0.46 0.50 21.79
C LYS A 50 -1.56 0.85 22.79
N PRO A 51 -2.43 -0.07 23.27
CA PRO A 51 -3.47 0.25 24.24
C PRO A 51 -2.94 0.66 25.63
N PHE A 52 -1.70 0.30 25.93
CA PHE A 52 -1.05 0.51 27.23
C PHE A 52 0.03 1.61 27.18
N LEU A 53 0.19 2.30 26.05
CA LEU A 53 1.15 3.39 25.95
C LEU A 53 0.62 4.62 26.70
N PRO A 54 1.49 5.35 27.43
CA PRO A 54 1.10 6.61 28.05
C PRO A 54 0.79 7.66 26.97
N GLU A 55 0.03 8.69 27.36
CA GLU A 55 -0.03 9.92 26.56
C GLU A 55 1.37 10.55 26.48
N LYS A 56 1.66 11.21 25.35
CA LYS A 56 2.95 11.89 25.17
C LYS A 56 3.12 12.96 26.25
N SER A 57 4.15 12.80 27.05
CA SER A 57 4.53 13.69 28.15
C SER A 57 6.00 14.04 28.02
N ASP A 58 6.40 15.22 28.48
CA ASP A 58 7.81 15.63 28.57
C ASP A 58 8.69 14.57 29.26
N ARG A 59 8.15 13.87 30.26
CA ARG A 59 8.84 12.77 30.94
C ARG A 59 9.08 11.57 30.02
N ASP A 60 8.11 11.22 29.17
CA ASP A 60 8.24 10.13 28.22
C ASP A 60 9.27 10.47 27.14
N GLU A 61 9.24 11.71 26.63
CA GLU A 61 10.20 12.22 25.65
C GLU A 61 11.62 12.23 26.20
N GLN A 62 11.81 12.69 27.44
CA GLN A 62 13.10 12.67 28.10
C GLN A 62 13.62 11.24 28.27
N GLU A 63 12.77 10.30 28.70
CA GLU A 63 13.17 8.91 28.85
C GLU A 63 13.49 8.26 27.49
N ASN A 64 12.75 8.58 26.43
CA ASN A 64 13.06 8.12 25.07
C ASN A 64 14.41 8.68 24.60
N ALA A 65 14.71 9.94 24.89
CA ALA A 65 16.00 10.55 24.60
C ALA A 65 17.14 9.85 25.37
N ASP A 66 16.93 9.50 26.63
CA ASP A 66 17.91 8.78 27.44
C ASP A 66 18.12 7.34 26.92
N LEU A 67 17.05 6.64 26.54
CA LEU A 67 17.15 5.31 25.92
C LEU A 67 17.89 5.36 24.57
N ASN A 68 17.65 6.40 23.77
CA ASN A 68 18.36 6.61 22.52
C ASN A 68 19.85 6.91 22.75
N LYS A 69 20.19 7.75 23.73
CA LYS A 69 21.59 8.00 24.11
C LYS A 69 22.31 6.71 24.54
N ILE A 70 21.66 5.91 25.39
CA ILE A 70 22.18 4.60 25.79
C ILE A 70 22.43 3.71 24.56
N ASP A 71 21.59 3.78 23.53
CA ASP A 71 21.76 2.98 22.32
C ASP A 71 22.89 3.48 21.41
N LEU A 72 23.11 4.80 21.37
CA LEU A 72 24.20 5.44 20.62
C LEU A 72 25.56 5.25 21.31
N ASP A 73 25.61 5.28 22.64
CA ASP A 73 26.83 5.10 23.44
C ASP A 73 27.31 3.63 23.45
N LYS A 74 26.51 2.70 22.94
CA LYS A 74 26.92 1.29 22.83
C LYS A 74 28.10 1.15 21.87
N PRO A 75 29.05 0.27 22.18
CA PRO A 75 30.22 0.05 21.34
C PRO A 75 29.81 -0.42 19.94
N LEU A 76 30.62 -0.06 18.96
CA LEU A 76 30.44 -0.55 17.60
C LEU A 76 30.45 -2.09 17.57
N PRO A 77 29.67 -2.72 16.68
CA PRO A 77 29.71 -4.16 16.47
C PRO A 77 31.15 -4.62 16.24
N THR A 78 31.54 -5.75 16.85
CA THR A 78 32.91 -6.26 16.74
C THR A 78 33.04 -7.36 15.69
N THR A 79 31.91 -7.96 15.30
CA THR A 79 31.86 -9.05 14.33
C THR A 79 30.99 -8.70 13.12
N ILE A 80 31.33 -9.28 11.97
CA ILE A 80 30.56 -9.09 10.73
C ILE A 80 29.11 -9.61 10.89
N ALA A 81 28.91 -10.68 11.67
CA ALA A 81 27.58 -11.26 11.90
C ALA A 81 26.67 -10.36 12.75
N GLU A 82 27.24 -9.55 13.64
CA GLU A 82 26.50 -8.55 14.41
C GLU A 82 26.02 -7.40 13.54
N CYS A 83 26.84 -6.96 12.57
CA CYS A 83 26.45 -5.94 11.59
C CYS A 83 25.31 -6.38 10.66
N LYS A 84 25.04 -7.68 10.52
CA LYS A 84 23.97 -8.18 9.65
C LYS A 84 22.60 -7.88 10.28
N ASN A 85 21.82 -7.04 9.58
CA ASN A 85 20.51 -6.53 10.03
C ASN A 85 20.56 -5.69 11.32
N HIS A 86 21.70 -5.07 11.61
CA HIS A 86 21.81 -4.14 12.74
C HIS A 86 20.95 -2.88 12.50
N PRO A 87 20.26 -2.32 13.52
CA PRO A 87 19.43 -1.12 13.38
C PRO A 87 20.18 0.13 12.97
N LEU A 88 21.36 0.36 13.58
CA LEU A 88 22.09 1.63 13.43
C LEU A 88 23.25 1.55 12.44
N TYR A 89 23.71 0.33 12.12
CA TYR A 89 24.98 0.12 11.44
C TYR A 89 24.82 -0.84 10.28
N VAL A 90 25.63 -0.65 9.24
CA VAL A 90 25.63 -1.50 8.05
C VAL A 90 27.04 -1.62 7.49
N LEU A 91 27.32 -2.74 6.84
CA LEU A 91 28.52 -2.93 6.03
C LEU A 91 28.13 -2.88 4.55
N LYS A 92 29.04 -2.39 3.69
CA LYS A 92 28.82 -2.35 2.23
C LYS A 92 28.40 -3.72 1.65
N ARG A 93 28.98 -4.82 2.18
CA ARG A 93 28.63 -6.20 1.79
C ARG A 93 27.18 -6.61 2.08
N HIS A 94 26.51 -5.93 3.01
CA HIS A 94 25.14 -6.25 3.43
C HIS A 94 24.08 -5.41 2.72
N LEU A 95 24.48 -4.45 1.89
CA LEU A 95 23.54 -3.65 1.10
C LEU A 95 22.80 -4.55 0.13
N LEU A 96 21.48 -4.40 0.09
CA LEU A 96 20.67 -5.13 -0.88
C LEU A 96 20.93 -4.60 -2.29
N LYS A 97 20.50 -5.39 -3.27
CA LYS A 97 20.61 -5.06 -4.69
C LYS A 97 20.08 -3.66 -5.01
N PHE A 98 18.93 -3.29 -4.46
CA PHE A 98 18.26 -2.00 -4.66
C PHE A 98 18.55 -0.99 -3.55
N GLU A 99 19.67 -1.14 -2.86
CA GLU A 99 20.11 -0.18 -1.84
C GLU A 99 21.49 0.37 -2.20
N ALA A 100 21.74 1.59 -1.74
CA ALA A 100 23.06 2.18 -1.74
C ALA A 100 23.21 3.20 -0.60
N LEU A 101 24.46 3.58 -0.35
CA LEU A 101 24.80 4.62 0.61
C LEU A 101 24.70 5.98 -0.07
N TYR A 102 24.15 6.98 0.62
CA TYR A 102 24.11 8.38 0.19
C TYR A 102 24.39 9.32 1.38
N PRO A 103 25.19 10.39 1.22
CA PRO A 103 25.95 10.80 0.02
C PRO A 103 26.96 9.76 -0.49
N VAL A 104 27.54 9.90 -1.69
CA VAL A 104 28.49 8.90 -2.24
C VAL A 104 29.69 8.68 -1.30
N GLU A 105 30.17 9.77 -0.69
CA GLU A 105 31.30 9.81 0.24
C GLU A 105 30.81 9.81 1.70
N VAL A 106 30.07 8.78 2.10
CA VAL A 106 29.66 8.64 3.52
C VAL A 106 30.88 8.43 4.41
N PRO A 107 31.04 9.19 5.51
CA PRO A 107 32.11 8.95 6.47
C PRO A 107 31.94 7.58 7.15
N SER A 108 33.04 6.83 7.26
CA SER A 108 33.05 5.57 8.01
C SER A 108 33.07 5.86 9.51
N LEU A 109 32.19 5.20 10.27
CA LEU A 109 32.14 5.33 11.74
C LEU A 109 33.22 4.50 12.44
N GLY A 110 33.75 3.48 11.76
CA GLY A 110 34.78 2.59 12.27
C GLY A 110 35.03 1.42 11.32
N PHE A 111 35.82 0.45 11.77
CA PHE A 111 36.17 -0.72 10.97
C PHE A 111 35.96 -2.01 11.75
N VAL A 112 35.44 -3.03 11.06
CA VAL A 112 35.34 -4.41 11.58
C VAL A 112 36.04 -5.32 10.61
N ARG A 113 37.12 -5.97 11.07
CA ARG A 113 37.92 -6.91 10.27
C ARG A 113 38.34 -6.33 8.91
N GLY A 114 38.70 -5.04 8.89
CA GLY A 114 39.13 -4.32 7.68
C GLY A 114 37.99 -3.71 6.84
N GLU A 115 36.72 -3.86 7.23
CA GLU A 115 35.61 -3.24 6.53
C GLU A 115 35.04 -2.04 7.25
N ALA A 116 34.80 -0.97 6.50
CA ALA A 116 34.17 0.24 6.99
C ALA A 116 32.70 -0.01 7.41
N ILE A 117 32.38 0.42 8.62
CA ILE A 117 31.01 0.52 9.14
C ILE A 117 30.42 1.87 8.74
N TYR A 118 29.20 1.84 8.21
CA TYR A 118 28.43 3.04 7.88
C TYR A 118 27.18 3.12 8.76
N ALA A 119 26.70 4.34 8.98
CA ALA A 119 25.41 4.56 9.61
C ALA A 119 24.29 4.03 8.69
N ARG A 120 23.33 3.31 9.28
CA ARG A 120 22.20 2.74 8.50
C ARG A 120 21.27 3.83 7.96
N GLU A 121 21.22 4.99 8.61
CA GLU A 121 20.48 6.17 8.12
C GLU A 121 20.94 6.64 6.73
N CYS A 122 22.22 6.40 6.38
CA CYS A 122 22.75 6.72 5.06
C CYS A 122 22.39 5.67 4.01
N VAL A 123 21.69 4.58 4.37
CA VAL A 123 21.23 3.57 3.41
C VAL A 123 19.89 3.99 2.84
N PHE A 124 19.85 4.17 1.54
CA PHE A 124 18.63 4.52 0.84
C PHE A 124 18.24 3.45 -0.17
N VAL A 125 16.94 3.24 -0.27
CA VAL A 125 16.33 2.39 -1.29
C VAL A 125 16.31 3.14 -2.61
N LEU A 126 16.88 2.52 -3.63
CA LEU A 126 16.91 2.98 -5.00
C LEU A 126 15.80 2.31 -5.80
N LYS A 127 15.16 3.05 -6.69
CA LYS A 127 14.04 2.56 -7.50
C LYS A 127 14.24 2.95 -8.97
N THR A 128 13.62 2.19 -9.87
CA THR A 128 13.61 2.54 -11.30
C THR A 128 12.73 3.78 -11.53
N ARG A 129 12.91 4.46 -12.68
CA ARG A 129 12.06 5.61 -13.08
C ARG A 129 10.57 5.27 -12.96
N GLU A 130 10.16 4.12 -13.49
CA GLU A 130 8.76 3.65 -13.45
C GLU A 130 8.23 3.45 -12.02
N LYS A 131 9.08 2.97 -11.09
CA LYS A 131 8.68 2.78 -9.69
C LYS A 131 8.55 4.11 -8.95
N TRP A 132 9.46 5.05 -9.19
CA TRP A 132 9.33 6.41 -8.65
C TRP A 132 8.07 7.09 -9.16
N TYR A 133 7.78 6.94 -10.44
CA TYR A 133 6.57 7.50 -11.05
C TYR A 133 5.28 6.97 -10.40
N LYS A 134 5.21 5.66 -10.12
CA LYS A 134 4.09 5.06 -9.36
C LYS A 134 3.96 5.56 -7.92
N GLU A 135 5.02 6.16 -7.37
CA GLU A 135 5.01 6.80 -6.05
C GLU A 135 4.77 8.31 -6.14
N GLY A 136 4.42 8.84 -7.32
CA GLY A 136 4.20 10.26 -7.55
C GLY A 136 5.49 11.08 -7.58
N ARG A 137 6.60 10.52 -8.06
CA ARG A 137 7.87 11.22 -8.22
C ARG A 137 8.48 11.01 -9.59
N VAL A 138 9.17 12.02 -10.11
CA VAL A 138 9.85 11.95 -11.40
C VAL A 138 11.35 12.15 -11.20
N VAL A 139 12.15 11.32 -11.87
CA VAL A 139 13.61 11.53 -11.88
C VAL A 139 13.92 12.81 -12.63
N LYS A 140 14.72 13.69 -12.02
CA LYS A 140 15.10 14.98 -12.59
C LYS A 140 15.66 14.83 -14.01
N PRO A 141 15.43 15.81 -14.90
CA PRO A 141 16.02 15.81 -16.23
C PRO A 141 17.55 15.68 -16.15
N PHE A 142 18.13 14.93 -17.08
CA PHE A 142 19.59 14.75 -17.22
C PHE A 142 20.33 14.07 -16.06
N GLU A 143 19.63 13.53 -15.05
CA GLU A 143 20.25 12.71 -14.00
C GLU A 143 20.77 11.36 -14.53
N THR A 144 21.98 11.00 -14.13
CA THR A 144 22.57 9.67 -14.37
C THR A 144 22.13 8.67 -13.32
N ALA A 145 22.01 7.39 -13.70
CA ALA A 145 21.66 6.33 -12.76
C ALA A 145 22.69 6.24 -11.60
N TYR A 146 22.21 6.21 -10.35
CA TYR A 146 23.09 6.07 -9.20
C TYR A 146 23.76 4.69 -9.15
N LYS A 147 23.02 3.67 -9.59
CA LYS A 147 23.48 2.29 -9.67
C LYS A 147 22.75 1.62 -10.83
N VAL A 148 23.42 0.70 -11.51
CA VAL A 148 22.80 -0.14 -12.55
C VAL A 148 22.79 -1.57 -12.03
N VAL A 149 21.61 -2.20 -12.05
CA VAL A 149 21.44 -3.57 -11.56
C VAL A 149 20.73 -4.42 -12.59
N LYS A 150 21.04 -5.72 -12.65
CA LYS A 150 20.31 -6.65 -13.53
C LYS A 150 18.93 -6.92 -12.95
N CYS A 151 17.82 -6.59 -13.60
CA CYS A 151 16.48 -6.88 -13.11
C CYS A 151 15.62 -7.64 -14.14
N TRP A 152 14.54 -8.23 -13.66
CA TRP A 152 13.53 -8.82 -14.54
C TRP A 152 12.69 -7.69 -15.12
N ARG A 153 12.56 -7.66 -16.44
CA ARG A 153 11.78 -6.66 -17.18
C ARG A 153 10.66 -7.39 -17.91
N TYR A 154 9.46 -6.84 -17.84
CA TYR A 154 8.33 -7.37 -18.60
C TYR A 154 8.30 -6.71 -19.98
N ASP A 155 8.36 -7.52 -21.03
CA ASP A 155 8.20 -7.09 -22.41
C ASP A 155 6.70 -7.09 -22.74
N LYS A 156 6.14 -5.89 -22.96
CA LYS A 156 4.71 -5.72 -23.23
C LYS A 156 4.32 -6.24 -24.61
N GLU A 157 5.21 -6.14 -25.60
CA GLU A 157 4.92 -6.54 -26.99
C GLU A 157 4.92 -8.05 -27.13
N LYS A 158 5.92 -8.71 -26.52
CA LYS A 158 6.03 -10.17 -26.54
C LYS A 158 5.23 -10.85 -25.43
N ASN A 159 4.72 -10.08 -24.48
CA ASN A 159 3.99 -10.57 -23.30
C ASN A 159 4.81 -11.61 -22.50
N GLU A 160 6.11 -11.36 -22.34
CA GLU A 160 7.06 -12.28 -21.72
C GLU A 160 7.96 -11.56 -20.71
N TRP A 161 8.46 -12.31 -19.72
CA TRP A 161 9.41 -11.78 -18.74
C TRP A 161 10.84 -11.99 -19.23
N LEU A 162 11.52 -10.90 -19.58
CA LEU A 162 12.93 -10.88 -19.90
C LEU A 162 13.74 -10.87 -18.60
N GLY A 163 14.59 -11.88 -18.41
CA GLY A 163 15.50 -11.97 -17.28
C GLY A 163 16.76 -11.10 -17.46
N ASN A 164 17.32 -10.67 -16.32
CA ASN A 164 18.67 -10.12 -16.21
C ASN A 164 19.01 -8.90 -17.07
N GLN A 165 18.02 -8.07 -17.42
CA GLN A 165 18.24 -6.85 -18.17
C GLN A 165 18.87 -5.76 -17.29
N PRO A 166 19.76 -4.90 -17.83
CA PRO A 166 20.27 -3.77 -17.07
C PRO A 166 19.13 -2.80 -16.74
N CYS A 167 19.06 -2.39 -15.47
CA CYS A 167 18.02 -1.51 -14.95
C CYS A 167 18.67 -0.38 -14.16
N ASP A 168 18.42 0.83 -14.63
CA ASP A 168 18.87 2.05 -13.99
C ASP A 168 18.00 2.35 -12.76
N ILE A 169 18.66 2.54 -11.62
CA ILE A 169 17.99 2.83 -10.35
C ILE A 169 18.53 4.14 -9.75
N PHE A 170 17.60 4.90 -9.20
CA PHE A 170 17.79 6.28 -8.77
C PHE A 170 17.42 6.41 -7.29
N GLY A 171 18.11 7.28 -6.58
CA GLY A 171 17.79 7.63 -5.20
C GLY A 171 16.73 8.73 -5.12
N ILE A 172 16.13 8.90 -3.95
CA ILE A 172 15.10 9.93 -3.72
C ILE A 172 15.61 11.36 -4.01
N TRP A 173 16.88 11.64 -3.74
CA TRP A 173 17.53 12.95 -3.99
C TRP A 173 17.62 13.32 -5.48
N GLN A 174 17.53 12.32 -6.37
CA GLN A 174 17.52 12.51 -7.83
C GLN A 174 16.11 12.70 -8.38
N THR A 175 15.11 12.81 -7.52
CA THR A 175 13.69 12.89 -7.92
C THR A 175 13.00 14.11 -7.36
N ASP A 176 12.10 14.68 -8.15
CA ASP A 176 11.17 15.73 -7.74
C ASP A 176 9.76 15.17 -7.59
N GLU A 177 8.89 15.90 -6.89
CA GLU A 177 7.48 15.54 -6.82
C GLU A 177 6.86 15.65 -8.21
N TYR A 178 6.01 14.68 -8.57
CA TYR A 178 5.28 14.71 -9.83
C TYR A 178 4.31 15.89 -9.82
N ASP A 179 4.42 16.76 -10.82
CA ASP A 179 3.46 17.84 -11.05
C ASP A 179 2.37 17.35 -12.02
N PRO A 180 1.13 17.14 -11.56
CA PRO A 180 0.07 16.64 -12.41
C PRO A 180 -0.41 17.72 -13.39
N PRO A 181 -0.87 17.32 -14.59
CA PRO A 181 -1.42 18.26 -15.58
C PRO A 181 -2.68 18.94 -15.04
N THR A 182 -3.01 20.10 -15.60
CA THR A 182 -4.22 20.86 -15.25
C THR A 182 -5.31 20.57 -16.27
N ALA A 183 -6.54 20.30 -15.81
CA ALA A 183 -7.69 20.22 -16.69
C ALA A 183 -8.10 21.61 -17.19
N GLU A 184 -8.35 21.71 -18.49
CA GLU A 184 -8.72 22.95 -19.17
C GLU A 184 -9.95 22.72 -20.05
N ASN A 185 -10.86 23.71 -20.10
CA ASN A 185 -12.08 23.70 -20.91
C ASN A 185 -12.99 22.48 -20.66
N GLY A 186 -13.07 22.02 -19.41
CA GLY A 186 -13.86 20.85 -19.05
C GLY A 186 -13.33 19.52 -19.58
N VAL A 187 -12.11 19.48 -20.12
CA VAL A 187 -11.47 18.26 -20.64
C VAL A 187 -10.44 17.72 -19.66
N VAL A 188 -10.56 16.43 -19.35
CA VAL A 188 -9.63 15.72 -18.46
C VAL A 188 -8.36 15.35 -19.25
N PRO A 189 -7.16 15.70 -18.76
CA PRO A 189 -5.89 15.33 -19.40
C PRO A 189 -5.66 13.81 -19.30
N ARG A 190 -5.39 13.15 -20.43
CA ARG A 190 -5.29 11.69 -20.55
C ARG A 190 -3.92 11.25 -21.06
N ASN A 191 -3.56 10.01 -20.76
CA ASN A 191 -2.43 9.34 -21.39
C ASN A 191 -2.78 8.87 -22.82
N GLU A 192 -1.80 8.28 -23.52
CA GLU A 192 -1.97 7.74 -24.88
C GLU A 192 -3.05 6.66 -25.01
N TYR A 193 -3.42 6.03 -23.89
CA TYR A 193 -4.47 5.00 -23.82
C TYR A 193 -5.85 5.57 -23.49
N GLY A 194 -5.98 6.89 -23.33
CA GLY A 194 -7.24 7.57 -23.04
C GLY A 194 -7.66 7.56 -21.56
N ASN A 195 -6.76 7.20 -20.65
CA ASN A 195 -7.04 7.04 -19.22
C ASN A 195 -6.16 7.98 -18.38
N VAL A 196 -6.49 8.15 -17.10
CA VAL A 196 -5.66 8.92 -16.15
C VAL A 196 -4.88 7.95 -15.26
N GLU A 197 -3.56 8.09 -15.20
CA GLU A 197 -2.72 7.26 -14.33
C GLU A 197 -2.71 7.84 -12.91
N LEU A 198 -3.41 7.19 -11.99
CA LEU A 198 -3.66 7.67 -10.63
C LEU A 198 -3.16 6.65 -9.59
N PHE A 199 -1.84 6.48 -9.50
CA PHE A 199 -1.23 5.53 -8.53
C PHE A 199 -1.17 6.08 -7.10
N THR A 200 -1.17 7.41 -6.96
CA THR A 200 -1.23 8.09 -5.66
C THR A 200 -2.22 9.26 -5.74
N PRO A 201 -2.82 9.70 -4.63
CA PRO A 201 -3.72 10.85 -4.62
C PRO A 201 -3.10 12.14 -5.17
N LYS A 202 -1.77 12.30 -5.06
CA LYS A 202 -1.03 13.45 -5.58
C LYS A 202 -0.97 13.51 -7.11
N MET A 203 -1.25 12.40 -7.81
CA MET A 203 -1.23 12.35 -9.28
C MET A 203 -2.55 12.82 -9.90
N LEU A 204 -3.54 13.22 -9.09
CA LEU A 204 -4.81 13.73 -9.57
C LEU A 204 -4.58 15.02 -10.36
N PRO A 205 -5.05 15.11 -11.63
CA PRO A 205 -4.98 16.35 -12.39
C PRO A 205 -5.61 17.52 -11.64
N LYS A 206 -4.99 18.69 -11.74
CA LYS A 206 -5.50 19.91 -11.08
C LYS A 206 -6.87 20.27 -11.68
N LYS A 207 -7.79 20.75 -10.83
CA LYS A 207 -9.20 21.04 -11.18
C LYS A 207 -10.02 19.81 -11.58
N THR A 208 -9.66 18.63 -11.08
CA THR A 208 -10.43 17.40 -11.28
C THR A 208 -10.71 16.72 -9.95
N VAL A 209 -11.74 15.88 -9.92
CA VAL A 209 -12.08 15.03 -8.79
C VAL A 209 -12.08 13.57 -9.23
N HIS A 210 -11.71 12.68 -8.31
CA HIS A 210 -11.78 11.24 -8.51
C HIS A 210 -13.05 10.69 -7.86
N LEU A 211 -13.95 10.14 -8.67
CA LEU A 211 -15.23 9.57 -8.25
C LEU A 211 -15.21 8.05 -8.38
N GLN A 212 -15.29 7.35 -7.25
CA GLN A 212 -15.36 5.88 -7.19
C GLN A 212 -16.81 5.39 -7.31
N LEU A 213 -17.49 5.78 -8.40
CA LEU A 213 -18.88 5.44 -8.67
C LEU A 213 -18.97 4.46 -9.86
N PRO A 214 -19.49 3.23 -9.66
CA PRO A 214 -19.64 2.26 -10.73
C PRO A 214 -20.51 2.77 -11.88
N GLY A 215 -20.10 2.52 -13.13
CA GLY A 215 -20.91 2.88 -14.30
C GLY A 215 -21.01 4.36 -14.62
N LEU A 216 -20.25 5.24 -13.93
CA LEU A 216 -20.32 6.70 -14.10
C LEU A 216 -20.14 7.18 -15.55
N ASN A 217 -19.34 6.46 -16.35
CA ASN A 217 -19.15 6.74 -17.78
C ASN A 217 -20.48 6.87 -18.54
N ARG A 218 -21.49 6.08 -18.18
CA ARG A 218 -22.81 6.15 -18.82
C ARG A 218 -23.54 7.46 -18.49
N VAL A 219 -23.48 7.87 -17.22
CA VAL A 219 -24.04 9.15 -16.75
C VAL A 219 -23.34 10.31 -17.45
N CYS A 220 -22.00 10.33 -17.44
CA CYS A 220 -21.23 11.41 -18.05
C CYS A 220 -21.50 11.54 -19.56
N ARG A 221 -21.56 10.42 -20.30
CA ARG A 221 -21.90 10.44 -21.73
C ARG A 221 -23.29 11.02 -22.01
N ARG A 222 -24.27 10.73 -21.16
CA ARG A 222 -25.63 11.26 -21.29
C ARG A 222 -25.68 12.76 -21.02
N LEU A 223 -24.87 13.25 -20.09
CA LEU A 223 -24.76 14.68 -19.76
C LEU A 223 -23.85 15.46 -20.72
N GLY A 224 -23.10 14.78 -21.59
CA GLY A 224 -22.11 15.40 -22.46
C GLY A 224 -20.86 15.90 -21.72
N ILE A 225 -20.59 15.34 -20.53
CA ILE A 225 -19.49 15.73 -19.66
C ILE A 225 -18.30 14.80 -19.90
N ASP A 226 -17.10 15.37 -19.98
CA ASP A 226 -15.89 14.61 -20.21
C ASP A 226 -15.48 13.82 -18.95
N CYS A 227 -15.20 12.52 -19.12
CA CYS A 227 -14.73 11.66 -18.04
C CYS A 227 -13.65 10.71 -18.55
N ALA A 228 -12.69 10.39 -17.69
CA ALA A 228 -11.63 9.44 -17.98
C ALA A 228 -11.57 8.37 -16.87
N PRO A 229 -11.41 7.08 -17.19
CA PRO A 229 -11.24 6.07 -16.15
C PRO A 229 -9.88 6.25 -15.47
N ALA A 230 -9.84 6.05 -14.15
CA ALA A 230 -8.62 6.17 -13.37
C ALA A 230 -7.90 4.81 -13.29
N LEU A 231 -6.70 4.72 -13.86
CA LEU A 231 -5.81 3.57 -13.74
C LEU A 231 -5.06 3.66 -12.42
N THR A 232 -5.45 2.85 -11.43
CA THR A 232 -4.88 2.89 -10.08
C THR A 232 -3.80 1.84 -9.85
N GLY A 233 -3.72 0.82 -10.71
CA GLY A 233 -2.71 -0.22 -10.54
C GLY A 233 -2.71 -1.27 -11.62
N PHE A 234 -1.98 -2.35 -11.33
CA PHE A 234 -1.88 -3.53 -12.18
C PHE A 234 -1.94 -4.77 -11.31
N GLU A 235 -2.77 -5.74 -11.69
CA GLU A 235 -2.91 -7.01 -10.99
C GLU A 235 -2.40 -8.17 -11.87
N LYS A 236 -1.81 -9.18 -11.23
CA LYS A 236 -1.41 -10.41 -11.92
C LYS A 236 -2.60 -11.38 -11.97
N ALA A 237 -3.33 -11.39 -13.08
CA ALA A 237 -4.41 -12.33 -13.33
C ALA A 237 -4.02 -13.29 -14.48
N ARG A 238 -4.23 -14.60 -14.25
CA ARG A 238 -3.97 -15.66 -15.25
C ARG A 238 -2.57 -15.56 -15.90
N MET A 239 -1.55 -15.40 -15.06
CA MET A 239 -0.13 -15.25 -15.46
C MET A 239 0.20 -13.97 -16.24
N ARG A 240 -0.77 -13.09 -16.52
CA ARG A 240 -0.58 -11.81 -17.22
C ARG A 240 -0.77 -10.64 -16.25
N MET A 241 -0.20 -9.50 -16.60
CA MET A 241 -0.42 -8.24 -15.88
C MET A 241 -1.60 -7.51 -16.52
N ILE A 242 -2.66 -7.22 -15.76
CA ILE A 242 -3.88 -6.58 -16.23
C ILE A 242 -4.02 -5.21 -15.54
N PRO A 243 -4.33 -4.12 -16.28
CA PRO A 243 -4.60 -2.83 -15.67
C PRO A 243 -5.85 -2.88 -14.78
N VAL A 244 -5.77 -2.27 -13.60
CA VAL A 244 -6.87 -2.12 -12.66
C VAL A 244 -7.37 -0.69 -12.72
N TYR A 245 -8.64 -0.54 -13.08
CA TYR A 245 -9.32 0.74 -13.07
C TYR A 245 -10.20 0.84 -11.83
N ASP A 246 -10.15 1.98 -11.17
CA ASP A 246 -10.97 2.25 -10.00
C ASP A 246 -11.54 3.66 -10.11
N GLY A 247 -12.84 3.75 -10.36
CA GLY A 247 -13.53 5.02 -10.55
C GLY A 247 -13.17 5.79 -11.82
N PHE A 248 -13.61 7.04 -11.86
CA PHE A 248 -13.46 7.96 -12.97
C PHE A 248 -12.97 9.32 -12.47
N VAL A 249 -12.17 9.99 -13.29
CA VAL A 249 -11.75 11.38 -13.10
C VAL A 249 -12.65 12.28 -13.93
N VAL A 250 -13.20 13.31 -13.29
CA VAL A 250 -14.09 14.31 -13.88
C VAL A 250 -13.61 15.70 -13.48
N CYS A 251 -13.84 16.71 -14.31
CA CYS A 251 -13.55 18.10 -13.95
C CYS A 251 -14.37 18.53 -12.73
N GLU A 252 -13.74 19.31 -11.84
CA GLU A 252 -14.32 19.72 -10.56
C GLU A 252 -15.63 20.49 -10.72
N GLU A 253 -15.72 21.31 -11.77
CA GLU A 253 -16.93 22.08 -12.13
C GLU A 253 -18.18 21.21 -12.38
N PHE A 254 -17.99 19.94 -12.72
CA PHE A 254 -19.08 19.00 -13.03
C PHE A 254 -19.26 17.91 -11.97
N GLY A 255 -18.43 17.90 -10.92
CA GLY A 255 -18.39 16.80 -9.94
C GLY A 255 -19.74 16.58 -9.24
N ASP A 256 -20.35 17.65 -8.74
CA ASP A 256 -21.61 17.59 -8.00
C ASP A 256 -22.76 17.16 -8.91
N GLN A 257 -22.87 17.79 -10.09
CA GLN A 257 -23.91 17.49 -11.08
C GLN A 257 -23.87 16.00 -11.51
N VAL A 258 -22.67 15.48 -11.78
CA VAL A 258 -22.49 14.07 -12.18
C VAL A 258 -22.86 13.12 -11.04
N THR A 259 -22.51 13.48 -9.81
CA THR A 259 -22.79 12.66 -8.62
C THR A 259 -24.29 12.58 -8.33
N GLU A 260 -25.01 13.70 -8.40
CA GLU A 260 -26.46 13.74 -8.21
C GLU A 260 -27.21 12.92 -9.27
N GLU A 261 -26.84 13.09 -10.55
CA GLU A 261 -27.47 12.33 -11.64
C GLU A 261 -27.16 10.83 -11.57
N TRP A 262 -26.00 10.47 -11.03
CA TRP A 262 -25.68 9.06 -10.75
C TRP A 262 -26.58 8.48 -9.66
N TYR A 263 -26.80 9.19 -8.55
CA TYR A 263 -27.71 8.74 -7.50
C TYR A 263 -29.14 8.53 -8.02
N LYS A 264 -29.65 9.45 -8.85
CA LYS A 264 -30.96 9.29 -9.50
C LYS A 264 -31.02 8.05 -10.39
N GLU A 265 -29.96 7.77 -11.17
CA GLU A 265 -29.92 6.59 -12.03
C GLU A 265 -29.89 5.29 -11.21
N MET A 266 -29.17 5.27 -10.08
CA MET A 266 -29.14 4.11 -9.19
C MET A 266 -30.50 3.83 -8.55
N GLU A 267 -31.20 4.86 -8.07
CA GLU A 267 -32.56 4.72 -7.54
C GLU A 267 -33.53 4.17 -8.60
N GLU A 268 -33.45 4.66 -9.84
CA GLU A 268 -34.28 4.15 -10.93
C GLU A 268 -33.95 2.69 -11.29
N GLU A 269 -32.67 2.32 -11.28
CA GLU A 269 -32.23 0.96 -11.55
C GLU A 269 -32.71 0.00 -10.46
N GLU A 270 -32.56 0.38 -9.20
CA GLU A 270 -33.07 -0.38 -8.06
C GLU A 270 -34.59 -0.58 -8.17
N ARG A 271 -35.36 0.47 -8.48
CA ARG A 271 -36.81 0.36 -8.68
C ARG A 271 -37.15 -0.63 -9.81
N ARG A 272 -36.43 -0.56 -10.94
CA ARG A 272 -36.65 -1.49 -12.07
C ARG A 272 -36.27 -2.93 -11.70
N GLU A 273 -35.26 -3.15 -10.87
CA GLU A 273 -34.89 -4.47 -10.37
C GLU A 273 -35.91 -5.04 -9.41
N GLN A 274 -36.42 -4.21 -8.49
CA GLN A 274 -37.53 -4.57 -7.59
C GLN A 274 -38.77 -4.96 -8.39
N GLU A 275 -39.18 -4.16 -9.39
CA GLU A 275 -40.31 -4.50 -10.27
C GLU A 275 -40.09 -5.82 -11.03
N LYS A 276 -38.87 -6.10 -11.50
CA LYS A 276 -38.54 -7.38 -12.17
C LYS A 276 -38.62 -8.54 -11.18
N LEU A 277 -38.13 -8.35 -9.96
CA LEU A 277 -38.18 -9.35 -8.90
C LEU A 277 -39.63 -9.66 -8.52
N GLU A 278 -40.45 -8.63 -8.28
CA GLU A 278 -41.87 -8.77 -7.98
C GLU A 278 -42.60 -9.51 -9.10
N LYS A 279 -42.41 -9.11 -10.36
CA LYS A 279 -43.00 -9.80 -11.53
C LYS A 279 -42.62 -11.28 -11.56
N ARG A 280 -41.37 -11.64 -11.23
CA ARG A 280 -40.92 -13.04 -11.13
C ARG A 280 -41.59 -13.78 -9.97
N VAL A 281 -41.66 -13.16 -8.80
CA VAL A 281 -42.32 -13.72 -7.61
C VAL A 281 -43.79 -13.99 -7.88
N TYR A 282 -44.54 -13.01 -8.38
CA TYR A 282 -45.94 -13.18 -8.78
C TYR A 282 -46.12 -14.24 -9.87
N GLY A 283 -45.23 -14.27 -10.86
CA GLY A 283 -45.23 -15.31 -11.90
C GLY A 283 -45.06 -16.71 -11.33
N ASN A 284 -44.15 -16.89 -10.38
CA ASN A 284 -43.90 -18.17 -9.69
C ASN A 284 -45.09 -18.58 -8.81
N TRP A 285 -45.66 -17.65 -8.04
CA TRP A 285 -46.88 -17.91 -7.26
C TRP A 285 -48.06 -18.31 -8.14
N LYS A 286 -48.27 -17.62 -9.26
CA LYS A 286 -49.31 -17.97 -10.22
C LYS A 286 -49.14 -19.38 -10.79
N LYS A 287 -47.90 -19.78 -11.10
CA LYS A 287 -47.59 -21.15 -11.55
C LYS A 287 -47.86 -22.18 -10.45
N LEU A 288 -47.43 -21.90 -9.21
CA LEU A 288 -47.65 -22.79 -8.07
C LEU A 288 -49.15 -23.00 -7.80
N ILE A 289 -49.92 -21.92 -7.67
CA ILE A 289 -51.36 -21.97 -7.40
C ILE A 289 -52.09 -22.72 -8.53
N ARG A 290 -51.78 -22.41 -9.80
CA ARG A 290 -52.34 -23.15 -10.94
C ARG A 290 -52.00 -24.64 -10.87
N GLY A 291 -50.76 -24.98 -10.51
CA GLY A 291 -50.33 -26.37 -10.31
C GLY A 291 -51.15 -27.10 -9.25
N VAL A 292 -51.37 -26.47 -8.08
CA VAL A 292 -52.20 -27.03 -7.01
C VAL A 292 -53.65 -27.20 -7.45
N LEU A 293 -54.24 -26.19 -8.10
CA LEU A 293 -55.62 -26.25 -8.60
C LEU A 293 -55.82 -27.35 -9.65
N VAL A 294 -54.87 -27.48 -10.60
CA VAL A 294 -54.91 -28.55 -11.62
C VAL A 294 -54.78 -29.92 -10.96
N ARG A 295 -53.85 -30.09 -10.00
CA ARG A 295 -53.70 -31.34 -9.25
C ARG A 295 -54.99 -31.71 -8.51
N ARG A 296 -55.61 -30.75 -7.80
CA ARG A 296 -56.90 -30.94 -7.10
C ARG A 296 -58.03 -31.32 -8.07
N LYS A 297 -58.10 -30.66 -9.23
CA LYS A 297 -59.10 -30.95 -10.26
C LYS A 297 -58.93 -32.37 -10.83
N LEU A 298 -57.69 -32.81 -11.04
CA LEU A 298 -57.38 -34.16 -11.49
C LEU A 298 -57.72 -35.21 -10.42
N GLN A 299 -57.39 -34.95 -9.14
CA GLN A 299 -57.78 -35.81 -8.02
C GLN A 299 -59.30 -36.01 -7.97
N ASN A 300 -60.08 -34.94 -8.00
CA ASN A 300 -61.55 -35.01 -7.95
C ASN A 300 -62.17 -35.71 -9.17
N LYS A 301 -61.55 -35.65 -10.36
CA LYS A 301 -62.09 -36.23 -11.59
C LYS A 301 -61.79 -37.73 -11.73
N TYR A 302 -60.65 -38.18 -11.19
CA TYR A 302 -60.17 -39.54 -11.36
C TYR A 302 -60.12 -40.34 -10.03
N ASN A 303 -60.61 -39.78 -8.92
CA ASN A 303 -60.63 -40.41 -7.59
C ASN A 303 -59.26 -40.94 -7.14
N PHE A 304 -58.20 -40.16 -7.36
CA PHE A 304 -56.88 -40.42 -6.76
C PHE A 304 -56.89 -39.97 -5.29
N ASP A 305 -57.64 -40.67 -4.44
CA ASP A 305 -57.69 -40.42 -3.00
C ASP A 305 -56.64 -41.22 -2.20
N ASN A 306 -55.81 -42.03 -2.85
CA ASN A 306 -54.71 -42.76 -2.18
C ASN A 306 -53.44 -42.78 -3.04
N LEU A 307 -52.57 -41.80 -2.81
CA LEU A 307 -51.10 -41.91 -2.94
C LEU A 307 -50.43 -40.78 -2.16
#